data_AF-A0AAV4CMT9-F1
#
_entry.id   AF-A0AAV4CMT9-F1
#
_cell.length_a   1.000
_cell.length_b   1.000
_cell.length_c   1.000
_cell.angle_alpha   90.00
_cell.angle_beta   90.00
_cell.angle_gamma   90.00
#
_symmetry.space_group_name_H-M   'P 1'
#
loop_
_entity.id
_entity.type
_entity.pdbx_description
1 polymer ?
#
loop_
_entity_poly.entity_id
_entity_poly.type
_entity_poly.pdbx_seq_one_letter_code
_entity_poly.pdbx_strand_id
1 'polypeptide(L)'
;MSLHNIPCENVVGFASDNCNTMVGRDNSVLSRLKEKSPHIFSIGCICHLANLCVKAGVKALPMKLDDLLVDIFYFFQHSSERLKDYKEFQDFIEVEEEKILKHCPTRWLSLEKVGNRTLSQLPALKSYFASHEDVEKPGKVKSIHERLQDPMTELVLRFMKYILPIINNFNTVFQADEAKIGCLLPEMDRLLRKFLIKFVQMRHVKAADKLRNLNLNNKDLQHGDDMIAIGLDTREVLQDLDVDPGTEKKFSRESEDSMKLWWTKC
;
A
#
# COMPACT_ATOMS: atom_id res chain seq x y z
N MET A 1 -25.79 14.57 -19.49
CA MET A 1 -26.29 14.32 -20.86
C MET A 1 -27.53 15.15 -21.14
N SER A 2 -28.65 14.90 -20.47
CA SER A 2 -29.87 15.74 -20.59
C SER A 2 -29.67 17.19 -20.12
N LEU A 3 -28.96 17.41 -19.01
CA LEU A 3 -28.70 18.77 -18.48
C LEU A 3 -28.01 19.71 -19.49
N HIS A 4 -27.18 19.14 -20.37
CA HIS A 4 -26.43 19.89 -21.39
C HIS A 4 -26.89 19.53 -22.81
N ASN A 5 -28.01 18.82 -22.97
CA ASN A 5 -28.52 18.32 -24.25
C ASN A 5 -27.47 17.62 -25.12
N ILE A 6 -26.57 16.84 -24.51
CA ILE A 6 -25.58 16.04 -25.22
C ILE A 6 -26.23 14.68 -25.55
N PRO A 7 -26.41 14.32 -26.83
CA PRO A 7 -26.90 13.01 -27.26
C PRO A 7 -25.92 11.89 -26.87
N CYS A 8 -26.43 10.68 -26.61
CA CYS A 8 -25.60 9.53 -26.24
C CYS A 8 -24.61 9.17 -27.34
N GLU A 9 -25.07 9.25 -28.57
CA GLU A 9 -24.38 8.95 -29.82
C GLU A 9 -23.11 9.81 -30.00
N ASN A 10 -23.08 10.99 -29.37
CA ASN A 10 -21.94 11.92 -29.42
C ASN A 10 -20.87 11.63 -28.35
N VAL A 11 -21.08 10.65 -27.47
CA VAL A 11 -20.10 10.28 -26.45
C VAL A 11 -19.01 9.41 -27.07
N VAL A 12 -17.80 9.96 -27.13
CA VAL A 12 -16.63 9.30 -27.72
C VAL A 12 -15.81 8.50 -26.70
N GLY A 13 -15.95 8.81 -25.41
CA GLY A 13 -15.12 8.26 -24.35
C GLY A 13 -15.85 8.11 -23.01
N PHE A 14 -15.54 7.05 -22.28
CA PHE A 14 -16.03 6.79 -20.93
C PHE A 14 -14.86 6.38 -20.03
N ALA A 15 -14.67 7.12 -18.95
CA ALA A 15 -13.73 6.78 -17.91
C ALA A 15 -14.46 6.70 -16.56
N SER A 16 -14.26 5.62 -15.81
CA SER A 16 -14.90 5.40 -14.52
C SER A 16 -14.02 4.55 -13.61
N ASP A 17 -14.44 4.37 -12.36
CA ASP A 17 -13.91 3.28 -11.55
C ASP A 17 -14.21 1.92 -12.21
N ASN A 18 -13.47 0.89 -11.79
CA ASN A 18 -13.55 -0.44 -12.41
C ASN A 18 -14.62 -1.32 -11.75
N CYS A 19 -15.62 -0.73 -11.08
CA CYS A 19 -16.63 -1.53 -10.41
C CYS A 19 -17.65 -2.12 -11.42
N ASN A 20 -18.23 -3.27 -11.07
CA ASN A 20 -19.17 -3.97 -11.97
C ASN A 20 -20.35 -3.11 -12.40
N THR A 21 -20.83 -2.19 -11.55
CA THR A 21 -21.93 -1.29 -11.91
C THR A 21 -21.54 -0.28 -12.99
N MET A 22 -20.24 0.06 -13.13
CA MET A 22 -19.78 1.02 -14.13
C MET A 22 -19.26 0.36 -15.40
N VAL A 23 -18.45 -0.70 -15.29
CA VAL A 23 -17.77 -1.35 -16.43
C VAL A 23 -18.12 -2.83 -16.63
N GLY A 24 -19.05 -3.37 -15.83
CA GLY A 24 -19.46 -4.77 -15.91
C GLY A 24 -20.02 -5.16 -17.29
N ARG A 25 -19.96 -6.45 -17.60
CA ARG A 25 -20.43 -6.98 -18.89
C ARG A 25 -21.90 -6.71 -19.12
N ASP A 26 -22.71 -6.90 -18.08
CA ASP A 26 -24.16 -6.86 -18.14
C ASP A 26 -24.68 -5.79 -17.18
N ASN A 27 -25.70 -5.04 -17.61
CA ASN A 27 -26.39 -4.02 -16.81
C ASN A 27 -25.47 -2.96 -16.15
N SER A 28 -24.33 -2.65 -16.77
CA SER A 28 -23.47 -1.58 -16.32
C SER A 28 -23.74 -0.28 -17.07
N VAL A 29 -23.20 0.83 -16.57
CA VAL A 29 -23.23 2.11 -17.29
C VAL A 29 -22.57 1.97 -18.66
N LEU A 30 -21.40 1.33 -18.73
CA LEU A 30 -20.70 1.10 -19.98
C LEU A 30 -21.48 0.19 -20.94
N SER A 31 -22.11 -0.89 -20.47
CA SER A 31 -22.88 -1.78 -21.36
C SER A 31 -24.06 -1.05 -21.98
N ARG A 32 -24.76 -0.23 -21.20
CA ARG A 32 -25.87 0.62 -21.67
C ARG A 32 -25.41 1.77 -22.57
N LEU A 33 -24.23 2.34 -22.32
CA LEU A 33 -23.64 3.33 -23.22
C LEU A 33 -23.27 2.71 -24.57
N LYS A 34 -22.73 1.49 -24.57
CA LYS A 34 -22.37 0.76 -25.80
C LYS A 34 -23.58 0.39 -26.65
N GLU A 35 -24.75 0.17 -26.05
CA GLU A 35 -26.00 -0.04 -26.80
C GLU A 35 -26.37 1.18 -27.66
N LYS A 36 -26.07 2.38 -27.18
CA LYS A 36 -26.37 3.65 -27.88
C LYS A 36 -25.20 4.17 -28.71
N SER A 37 -23.98 3.89 -28.27
CA SER A 37 -22.73 4.38 -28.86
C SER A 37 -21.73 3.23 -28.93
N PRO A 38 -21.86 2.33 -29.94
CA PRO A 38 -21.02 1.13 -30.04
C PRO A 38 -19.52 1.41 -30.16
N HIS A 39 -19.16 2.60 -30.64
CA HIS A 39 -17.78 3.04 -30.86
C HIS A 39 -17.14 3.72 -29.65
N ILE A 40 -17.84 3.81 -28.51
CA ILE A 40 -17.33 4.48 -27.31
C ILE A 40 -16.04 3.82 -26.83
N PHE A 41 -14.98 4.62 -26.69
CA PHE A 41 -13.74 4.19 -26.06
C PHE A 41 -13.94 4.16 -24.54
N SER A 42 -13.50 3.10 -23.86
CA SER A 42 -13.60 3.02 -22.41
C SER A 42 -12.25 2.74 -21.77
N ILE A 43 -11.92 3.48 -20.71
CA ILE A 43 -10.73 3.26 -19.89
C ILE A 43 -11.13 3.16 -18.41
N GLY A 44 -10.61 2.14 -17.72
CA GLY A 44 -10.79 2.03 -16.27
C GLY A 44 -9.93 3.05 -15.51
N CYS A 45 -10.25 3.26 -14.24
CA CYS A 45 -9.47 4.12 -13.36
C CYS A 45 -8.12 3.47 -13.06
N ILE A 46 -7.05 4.06 -13.60
CA ILE A 46 -5.67 3.60 -13.38
C ILE A 46 -5.29 3.66 -11.90
N CYS A 47 -5.73 4.70 -11.18
CA CYS A 47 -5.52 4.79 -9.73
C CYS A 47 -6.22 3.66 -8.98
N HIS A 48 -7.37 3.19 -9.47
CA HIS A 48 -8.04 2.02 -8.89
C HIS A 48 -7.24 0.74 -9.12
N LEU A 49 -6.69 0.54 -10.32
CA LEU A 49 -5.82 -0.59 -10.63
C LEU A 49 -4.54 -0.58 -9.77
N ALA A 50 -3.86 0.57 -9.68
CA ALA A 50 -2.69 0.73 -8.81
C ALA A 50 -3.02 0.42 -7.34
N ASN A 51 -4.19 0.84 -6.85
CA ASN A 51 -4.67 0.48 -5.51
C ASN A 51 -4.91 -1.03 -5.34
N LEU A 52 -5.37 -1.74 -6.38
CA LEU A 52 -5.50 -3.21 -6.34
C LEU A 52 -4.14 -3.90 -6.25
N CYS A 53 -3.10 -3.36 -6.90
CA CYS A 53 -1.74 -3.88 -6.77
C CYS A 53 -1.20 -3.73 -5.34
N VAL A 54 -1.37 -2.55 -4.73
CA VAL A 54 -0.98 -2.31 -3.33
C VAL A 54 -1.71 -3.30 -2.40
N LYS A 55 -3.03 -3.44 -2.56
CA LYS A 55 -3.84 -4.41 -1.81
C LYS A 55 -3.23 -5.81 -1.88
N ALA A 56 -2.86 -6.23 -3.09
CA ALA A 56 -2.40 -7.58 -3.33
C ALA A 56 -1.11 -7.91 -2.58
N GLY A 57 -0.09 -7.05 -2.62
CA GLY A 57 1.13 -7.39 -1.87
C GLY A 57 1.19 -6.86 -0.45
N VAL A 58 0.37 -5.92 -0.01
CA VAL A 58 0.19 -5.73 1.44
C VAL A 58 -0.36 -7.02 2.06
N LYS A 59 -1.28 -7.70 1.39
CA LYS A 59 -1.75 -9.04 1.79
C LYS A 59 -0.68 -10.13 1.81
N ALA A 60 0.43 -9.91 1.12
CA ALA A 60 1.54 -10.85 1.04
C ALA A 60 2.65 -10.60 2.07
N LEU A 61 2.54 -9.51 2.83
CA LEU A 61 3.44 -9.24 3.94
C LEU A 61 3.27 -10.31 5.04
N PRO A 62 4.30 -10.56 5.86
CA PRO A 62 4.29 -11.60 6.90
C PRO A 62 3.22 -11.42 7.97
N MET A 63 2.60 -10.24 8.04
CA MET A 63 1.62 -9.89 9.05
C MET A 63 0.45 -9.11 8.45
N LYS A 64 -0.72 -9.23 9.08
CA LYS A 64 -1.92 -8.46 8.73
C LYS A 64 -1.87 -7.06 9.31
N LEU A 65 -0.95 -6.23 8.82
CA LEU A 65 -0.73 -4.89 9.36
C LEU A 65 -2.02 -4.04 9.34
N ASP A 66 -2.86 -4.19 8.31
CA ASP A 66 -4.16 -3.52 8.19
C ASP A 66 -5.06 -3.74 9.41
N ASP A 67 -5.17 -4.98 9.90
CA ASP A 67 -5.93 -5.31 11.09
C ASP A 67 -5.36 -4.59 12.34
N LEU A 68 -4.03 -4.51 12.47
CA LEU A 68 -3.38 -3.82 13.60
C LEU A 68 -3.73 -2.33 13.60
N LEU A 69 -3.56 -1.68 12.45
CA LEU A 69 -3.82 -0.24 12.29
C LEU A 69 -5.28 0.09 12.58
N VAL A 70 -6.21 -0.76 12.14
CA VAL A 70 -7.64 -0.65 12.41
C VAL A 70 -7.93 -0.82 13.90
N ASP A 71 -7.32 -1.82 14.55
CA ASP A 71 -7.52 -2.12 15.95
C ASP A 71 -7.03 -1.00 16.87
N ILE A 72 -5.83 -0.47 16.61
CA ILE A 72 -5.27 0.69 17.35
C ILE A 72 -6.20 1.90 17.19
N PHE A 73 -6.64 2.20 15.96
CA PHE A 73 -7.51 3.35 15.74
C PHE A 73 -8.84 3.23 16.50
N TYR A 74 -9.54 2.10 16.40
CA TYR A 74 -10.82 1.91 17.09
C TYR A 74 -10.69 1.80 18.61
N PHE A 75 -9.52 1.42 19.12
CA PHE A 75 -9.24 1.45 20.55
C PHE A 75 -9.32 2.89 21.12
N PHE A 76 -8.86 3.88 20.36
CA PHE A 76 -8.84 5.29 20.76
C PHE A 76 -10.06 6.12 20.31
N GLN A 77 -10.73 5.78 19.20
CA GLN A 77 -11.69 6.65 18.50
C GLN A 77 -12.84 7.22 19.37
N HIS A 78 -13.21 6.53 20.45
CA HIS A 78 -14.38 6.89 21.27
C HIS A 78 -14.11 7.01 22.78
N SER A 79 -12.84 7.16 23.19
CA SER A 79 -12.50 7.35 24.60
C SER A 79 -11.62 8.58 24.77
N SER A 80 -12.21 9.66 25.30
CA SER A 80 -11.48 10.87 25.66
C SER A 80 -10.46 10.62 26.76
N GLU A 81 -10.76 9.67 27.66
CA GLU A 81 -9.86 9.23 28.72
C GLU A 81 -8.62 8.56 28.12
N ARG A 82 -8.78 7.53 27.27
CA ARG A 82 -7.64 6.86 26.62
C ARG A 82 -6.79 7.82 25.78
N LEU A 83 -7.43 8.81 25.13
CA LEU A 83 -6.71 9.83 24.36
C LEU A 83 -5.89 10.75 25.27
N LYS A 84 -6.43 11.12 26.43
CA LYS A 84 -5.72 11.93 27.43
C LYS A 84 -4.55 11.13 28.00
N ASP A 85 -4.77 9.88 28.41
CA ASP A 85 -3.73 9.03 28.95
C ASP A 85 -2.63 8.80 27.91
N TYR A 86 -3.00 8.48 26.67
CA TYR A 86 -2.03 8.28 25.59
C TYR A 86 -1.16 9.50 25.33
N LYS A 87 -1.70 10.71 25.46
CA LYS A 87 -0.92 11.95 25.35
C LYS A 87 0.20 12.01 26.42
N GLU A 88 -0.07 11.58 27.65
CA GLU A 88 0.96 11.54 28.70
C GLU A 88 2.11 10.59 28.32
N PHE A 89 1.82 9.49 27.61
CA PHE A 89 2.86 8.61 27.06
C PHE A 89 3.60 9.22 25.86
N GLN A 90 2.91 10.01 25.01
CA GLN A 90 3.57 10.75 23.93
C GLN A 90 4.59 11.75 24.50
N ASP A 91 4.17 12.51 25.51
CA ASP A 91 5.02 13.49 26.21
C ASP A 91 6.18 12.80 26.93
N PHE A 92 5.93 11.69 27.64
CA PHE A 92 6.96 10.93 28.37
C PHE A 92 8.02 10.30 27.46
N ILE A 93 7.61 9.78 26.31
CA ILE A 93 8.52 9.14 25.32
C ILE A 93 9.14 10.19 24.37
N GLU A 94 8.77 11.46 24.51
CA GLU A 94 9.25 12.58 23.68
C GLU A 94 8.97 12.40 22.18
N VAL A 95 7.81 11.82 21.83
CA VAL A 95 7.29 11.83 20.45
C VAL A 95 6.34 13.00 20.25
N GLU A 96 6.23 13.50 19.02
CA GLU A 96 5.28 14.57 18.71
C GLU A 96 3.84 14.15 19.05
N GLU A 97 3.07 15.07 19.63
CA GLU A 97 1.65 14.88 19.92
C GLU A 97 0.85 14.76 18.62
N GLU A 98 0.56 13.52 18.23
CA GLU A 98 -0.15 13.21 17.01
C GLU A 98 -1.36 12.30 17.26
N LYS A 99 -2.49 12.60 16.63
CA LYS A 99 -3.68 11.75 16.66
C LYS A 99 -3.47 10.44 15.88
N ILE A 100 -4.00 9.33 16.37
CA ILE A 100 -4.05 8.10 15.59
C ILE A 100 -4.99 8.28 14.39
N LEU A 101 -4.53 7.88 13.21
CA LEU A 101 -5.26 8.05 11.95
C LEU A 101 -6.07 6.80 11.60
N LYS A 102 -7.26 7.01 11.04
CA LYS A 102 -8.10 5.92 10.53
C LYS A 102 -7.52 5.37 9.24
N HIS A 103 -7.16 4.08 9.24
CA HIS A 103 -6.98 3.37 7.98
C HIS A 103 -8.32 3.12 7.30
N CYS A 104 -8.43 3.48 6.02
CA CYS A 104 -9.58 3.16 5.19
C CYS A 104 -9.18 2.05 4.19
N PRO A 105 -9.69 0.81 4.35
CA PRO A 105 -9.31 -0.32 3.50
C PRO A 105 -9.65 -0.13 2.02
N THR A 106 -10.52 0.83 1.68
CA THR A 106 -10.87 1.15 0.30
C THR A 106 -10.02 2.28 -0.30
N ARG A 107 -9.22 2.99 0.51
CA ARG A 107 -8.41 4.15 0.08
C ARG A 107 -6.94 3.98 0.47
N TRP A 108 -6.19 3.23 -0.34
CA TRP A 108 -4.80 2.84 -0.05
C TRP A 108 -3.81 3.98 -0.03
N LEU A 109 -4.11 5.10 -0.69
CA LEU A 109 -3.38 6.36 -0.52
C LEU A 109 -3.23 6.77 0.96
N SER A 110 -4.22 6.45 1.79
CA SER A 110 -4.16 6.74 3.23
C SER A 110 -3.21 5.82 4.00
N LEU A 111 -2.83 4.66 3.45
CA LEU A 111 -2.03 3.69 4.17
C LEU A 111 -0.60 4.15 4.41
N GLU A 112 0.00 4.88 3.46
CA GLU A 112 1.33 5.48 3.69
C GLU A 112 1.26 6.43 4.88
N LYS A 113 0.26 7.32 4.89
CA LYS A 113 0.08 8.30 5.96
C LYS A 113 -0.18 7.64 7.31
N VAL A 114 -1.05 6.61 7.35
CA VAL A 114 -1.36 5.89 8.59
C VAL A 114 -0.17 5.07 9.06
N GLY A 115 0.52 4.37 8.16
CA GLY A 115 1.73 3.60 8.49
C GLY A 115 2.85 4.50 9.01
N ASN A 116 3.12 5.63 8.36
CA ASN A 116 4.11 6.61 8.83
C ASN A 116 3.74 7.18 10.20
N ARG A 117 2.46 7.49 10.43
CA ARG A 117 1.95 7.93 11.74
C ARG A 117 2.10 6.85 12.80
N THR A 118 1.78 5.60 12.49
CA THR A 118 1.95 4.50 13.45
C THR A 118 3.41 4.25 13.74
N LEU A 119 4.30 4.40 12.75
CA LEU A 119 5.74 4.26 12.92
C LEU A 119 6.33 5.38 13.78
N SER A 120 5.96 6.65 13.57
CA SER A 120 6.42 7.78 14.43
C SER A 120 5.94 7.62 15.87
N GLN A 121 4.75 7.05 16.05
CA GLN A 121 4.11 6.83 17.33
C GLN A 121 4.45 5.48 17.97
N LEU A 122 5.23 4.62 17.29
CA LEU A 122 5.46 3.24 17.70
C LEU A 122 6.04 3.11 19.12
N PRO A 123 7.04 3.92 19.54
CA PRO A 123 7.57 3.88 20.90
C PRO A 123 6.51 4.19 21.97
N ALA A 124 5.71 5.25 21.77
CA ALA A 124 4.63 5.63 22.69
C ALA A 124 3.51 4.59 22.71
N LEU A 125 3.12 4.04 21.56
CA LEU A 125 2.14 2.95 21.48
C LEU A 125 2.63 1.70 22.22
N LYS A 126 3.88 1.29 22.03
CA LYS A 126 4.50 0.15 22.74
C LYS A 126 4.43 0.37 24.26
N SER A 127 4.81 1.55 24.73
CA SER A 127 4.80 1.91 26.15
C SER A 127 3.38 1.94 26.73
N TYR A 128 2.45 2.62 26.07
CA TYR A 128 1.04 2.71 26.49
C TYR A 128 0.39 1.34 26.66
N PHE A 129 0.48 0.49 25.64
CA PHE A 129 -0.15 -0.84 25.69
C PHE A 129 0.54 -1.80 26.65
N ALA A 130 1.84 -1.63 26.92
CA ALA A 130 2.55 -2.38 27.95
C ALA A 130 2.10 -2.02 29.37
N SER A 131 1.70 -0.77 29.60
CA SER A 131 1.22 -0.27 30.90
C SER A 131 -0.29 -0.37 31.10
N HIS A 132 -1.05 -0.85 30.10
CA HIS A 132 -2.50 -0.94 30.17
C HIS A 132 -2.96 -2.05 31.12
N GLU A 133 -3.99 -1.81 31.95
CA GLU A 133 -4.47 -2.75 32.98
C GLU A 133 -4.94 -4.13 32.43
N ASP A 134 -5.38 -4.14 31.19
CA ASP A 134 -5.85 -5.33 30.48
C ASP A 134 -4.74 -6.05 29.66
N VAL A 135 -3.47 -5.65 29.77
CA VAL A 135 -2.37 -6.22 28.95
C VAL A 135 -2.22 -7.73 29.14
N GLU A 136 -2.46 -8.24 30.35
CA GLU A 136 -2.41 -9.68 30.65
C GLU A 136 -3.74 -10.41 30.39
N LYS A 137 -4.84 -9.67 30.24
CA LYS A 137 -6.18 -10.25 30.07
C LYS A 137 -6.41 -10.64 28.61
N PRO A 138 -7.02 -11.82 28.34
CA PRO A 138 -7.39 -12.17 26.97
C PRO A 138 -8.28 -11.09 26.35
N GLY A 139 -7.90 -10.58 25.18
CA GLY A 139 -8.68 -9.56 24.49
C GLY A 139 -7.87 -8.67 23.57
N LYS A 140 -8.49 -7.56 23.18
CA LYS A 140 -7.96 -6.65 22.16
C LYS A 140 -6.70 -5.91 22.61
N VAL A 141 -6.61 -5.52 23.88
CA VAL A 141 -5.44 -4.85 24.45
C VAL A 141 -4.21 -5.76 24.38
N LYS A 142 -4.31 -6.98 24.93
CA LYS A 142 -3.25 -7.99 24.85
C LYS A 142 -2.82 -8.27 23.40
N SER A 143 -3.79 -8.47 22.50
CA SER A 143 -3.50 -8.72 21.08
C SER A 143 -2.77 -7.55 20.42
N ILE A 144 -3.16 -6.30 20.69
CA ILE A 144 -2.46 -5.12 20.17
C ILE A 144 -1.05 -5.04 20.76
N HIS A 145 -0.91 -5.24 22.07
CA HIS A 145 0.39 -5.22 22.76
C HIS A 145 1.36 -6.24 22.15
N GLU A 146 0.98 -7.52 22.08
CA GLU A 146 1.82 -8.59 21.54
C GLU A 146 2.27 -8.29 20.11
N ARG A 147 1.37 -7.77 19.27
CA ARG A 147 1.69 -7.40 17.89
C ARG A 147 2.59 -6.16 17.81
N LEU A 148 2.42 -5.18 18.67
CA LEU A 148 3.32 -4.01 18.71
C LEU A 148 4.72 -4.39 19.18
N GLN A 149 4.86 -5.39 20.04
CA GLN A 149 6.16 -5.90 20.50
C GLN A 149 6.86 -6.80 19.48
N ASP A 150 6.13 -7.39 18.53
CA ASP A 150 6.71 -8.15 17.43
C ASP A 150 7.67 -7.27 16.60
N PRO A 151 8.97 -7.61 16.50
CA PRO A 151 9.93 -6.86 15.68
C PRO A 151 9.51 -6.75 14.21
N MET A 152 8.73 -7.71 13.70
CA MET A 152 8.20 -7.67 12.33
C MET A 152 7.29 -6.48 12.09
N THR A 153 6.58 -5.99 13.10
CA THR A 153 5.71 -4.81 12.98
C THR A 153 6.51 -3.59 12.56
N GLU A 154 7.65 -3.36 13.20
CA GLU A 154 8.51 -2.23 12.89
C GLU A 154 9.14 -2.37 11.50
N LEU A 155 9.66 -3.56 11.18
CA LEU A 155 10.25 -3.86 9.88
C LEU A 155 9.24 -3.63 8.74
N VAL A 156 8.01 -4.13 8.89
CA VAL A 156 6.96 -3.97 7.89
C VAL A 156 6.54 -2.50 7.77
N LEU A 157 6.39 -1.76 8.87
CA LEU A 157 6.08 -0.33 8.83
C LEU A 157 7.17 0.49 8.11
N ARG A 158 8.45 0.18 8.34
CA ARG A 158 9.59 0.83 7.67
C ARG A 158 9.67 0.47 6.18
N PHE A 159 9.45 -0.80 5.84
CA PHE A 159 9.36 -1.23 4.45
C PHE A 159 8.21 -0.52 3.72
N MET A 160 7.05 -0.39 4.37
CA MET A 160 5.88 0.32 3.85
C MET A 160 6.17 1.80 3.60
N LYS A 161 6.84 2.48 4.56
CA LYS A 161 7.33 3.87 4.42
C LYS A 161 8.24 4.03 3.21
N TYR A 162 9.03 3.01 2.87
CA TYR A 162 9.93 3.02 1.73
C TYR A 162 9.22 2.77 0.38
N ILE A 163 8.31 1.78 0.33
CA ILE A 163 7.77 1.28 -0.94
C ILE A 163 6.49 2.02 -1.40
N LEU A 164 5.63 2.44 -0.48
CA LEU A 164 4.36 3.11 -0.80
C LEU A 164 4.50 4.47 -1.50
N PRO A 165 5.51 5.32 -1.19
CA PRO A 165 5.68 6.59 -1.90
C PRO A 165 5.82 6.44 -3.42
N ILE A 166 6.32 5.30 -3.90
CA ILE A 166 6.46 5.04 -5.34
C ILE A 166 5.08 5.02 -6.01
N ILE A 167 4.09 4.36 -5.39
CA ILE A 167 2.73 4.27 -5.92
C ILE A 167 1.94 5.54 -5.63
N ASN A 168 2.11 6.14 -4.46
CA ASN A 168 1.41 7.38 -4.14
C ASN A 168 1.79 8.50 -5.10
N ASN A 169 3.07 8.64 -5.44
CA ASN A 169 3.50 9.59 -6.47
C ASN A 169 2.87 9.31 -7.85
N PHE A 170 2.75 8.05 -8.25
CA PHE A 170 2.07 7.68 -9.50
C PHE A 170 0.58 8.03 -9.45
N ASN A 171 -0.11 7.71 -8.36
CA ASN A 171 -1.51 8.05 -8.17
C ASN A 171 -1.75 9.56 -8.20
N THR A 172 -0.88 10.37 -7.56
CA THR A 172 -0.99 11.84 -7.57
C THR A 172 -0.91 12.41 -8.98
N VAL A 173 -0.11 11.81 -9.88
CA VAL A 173 -0.06 12.25 -11.28
C VAL A 173 -1.42 12.11 -11.96
N PHE A 174 -2.09 10.97 -11.80
CA PHE A 174 -3.37 10.64 -12.47
C PHE A 174 -4.62 11.05 -11.69
N GLN A 175 -4.45 11.62 -10.49
CA GLN A 175 -5.51 12.26 -9.72
C GLN A 175 -5.59 13.79 -9.94
N ALA A 176 -4.68 14.35 -10.72
CA ALA A 176 -4.76 15.76 -11.10
C ALA A 176 -6.01 16.03 -11.95
N ASP A 177 -6.54 17.25 -11.85
CA ASP A 177 -7.74 17.66 -12.61
C ASP A 177 -7.52 17.69 -14.13
N GLU A 178 -6.26 17.75 -14.57
CA GLU A 178 -5.88 17.75 -15.97
C GLU A 178 -5.84 16.34 -16.58
N ALA A 179 -6.36 16.20 -17.80
CA ALA A 179 -6.31 14.94 -18.54
C ALA A 179 -4.88 14.60 -18.98
N LYS A 180 -4.32 13.55 -18.37
CA LYS A 180 -2.92 13.11 -18.59
C LYS A 180 -2.78 11.78 -19.35
N ILE A 181 -3.72 11.48 -20.24
CA ILE A 181 -3.73 10.20 -20.97
C ILE A 181 -2.47 9.97 -21.83
N GLY A 182 -1.92 11.04 -22.41
CA GLY A 182 -0.72 10.97 -23.26
C GLY A 182 0.55 10.54 -22.52
N CYS A 183 0.63 10.75 -21.21
CA CYS A 183 1.76 10.30 -20.39
C CYS A 183 1.49 8.99 -19.64
N LEU A 184 0.34 8.34 -19.86
CA LEU A 184 -0.02 7.10 -19.17
C LEU A 184 1.03 6.01 -19.34
N LEU A 185 1.33 5.64 -20.59
CA LEU A 185 2.28 4.56 -20.88
C LEU A 185 3.71 4.89 -20.38
N PRO A 186 4.25 6.10 -20.60
CA PRO A 186 5.53 6.50 -20.01
C PRO A 186 5.57 6.41 -18.47
N GLU A 187 4.51 6.85 -17.79
CA GLU A 187 4.44 6.82 -16.33
C GLU A 187 4.26 5.41 -15.78
N MET A 188 3.52 4.54 -16.47
CA MET A 188 3.45 3.12 -16.14
C MET A 188 4.82 2.45 -16.30
N ASP A 189 5.51 2.67 -17.41
CA ASP A 189 6.87 2.13 -17.61
C ASP A 189 7.82 2.62 -16.50
N ARG A 190 7.76 3.91 -16.16
CA ARG A 190 8.54 4.51 -15.06
C ARG A 190 8.22 3.87 -13.71
N LEU A 191 6.95 3.68 -13.39
CA LEU A 191 6.49 3.00 -12.16
C LEU A 191 7.07 1.58 -12.10
N LEU A 192 6.90 0.82 -13.19
CA LEU A 192 7.36 -0.56 -13.29
C LEU A 192 8.88 -0.67 -13.12
N ARG A 193 9.66 0.19 -13.76
CA ARG A 193 11.12 0.24 -13.57
C ARG A 193 11.50 0.49 -12.12
N LYS A 194 10.83 1.45 -11.46
CA LYS A 194 11.10 1.76 -10.05
C LYS A 194 10.88 0.57 -9.12
N PHE A 195 9.89 -0.28 -9.42
CA PHE A 195 9.63 -1.53 -8.68
C PHE A 195 10.61 -2.65 -9.04
N LEU A 196 10.80 -2.91 -10.33
CA LEU A 196 11.62 -4.02 -10.79
C LEU A 196 13.06 -3.91 -10.31
N ILE A 197 13.67 -2.72 -10.34
CA ILE A 197 15.05 -2.53 -9.88
C ILE A 197 15.25 -2.81 -8.38
N LYS A 198 14.18 -3.05 -7.61
CA LYS A 198 14.29 -3.40 -6.18
C LYS A 198 14.65 -4.86 -5.96
N PHE A 199 14.32 -5.74 -6.90
CA PHE A 199 14.54 -7.18 -6.77
C PHE A 199 15.03 -7.86 -8.06
N VAL A 200 15.01 -7.17 -9.20
CA VAL A 200 15.53 -7.61 -10.50
C VAL A 200 16.80 -6.84 -10.82
N GLN A 201 17.83 -7.55 -11.27
CA GLN A 201 19.11 -6.96 -11.61
C GLN A 201 18.95 -5.95 -12.76
N MET A 202 19.54 -4.77 -12.59
CA MET A 202 19.45 -3.64 -13.52
C MET A 202 19.79 -4.01 -14.98
N ARG A 203 20.74 -4.93 -15.19
CA ARG A 203 21.13 -5.39 -16.54
C ARG A 203 19.95 -5.98 -17.32
N HIS A 204 19.07 -6.72 -16.64
CA HIS A 204 17.90 -7.35 -17.26
C HIS A 204 16.77 -6.34 -17.47
N VAL A 205 16.58 -5.39 -16.54
CA VAL A 205 15.59 -4.30 -16.68
C VAL A 205 15.94 -3.36 -17.84
N LYS A 206 17.23 -3.08 -18.07
CA LYS A 206 17.69 -2.24 -19.19
C LYS A 206 17.63 -2.96 -20.54
N ALA A 207 17.93 -4.25 -20.57
CA ALA A 207 17.95 -5.04 -21.81
C ALA A 207 16.54 -5.43 -22.31
N ALA A 208 15.51 -5.34 -21.46
CA ALA A 208 14.16 -5.73 -21.83
C ALA A 208 13.50 -4.71 -22.78
N ASP A 209 13.11 -5.19 -23.97
CA ASP A 209 12.26 -4.44 -24.92
C ASP A 209 10.89 -4.09 -24.28
N LYS A 210 10.27 -5.07 -23.62
CA LYS A 210 9.05 -4.89 -22.83
C LYS A 210 9.24 -5.48 -21.45
N LEU A 211 9.16 -4.63 -20.43
CA LEU A 211 9.29 -5.03 -19.02
C LEU A 211 8.34 -6.18 -18.65
N ARG A 212 7.16 -6.23 -19.28
CA ARG A 212 6.17 -7.26 -19.02
C ARG A 212 6.54 -8.68 -19.45
N ASN A 213 7.57 -8.81 -20.28
CA ASN A 213 8.04 -10.10 -20.76
C ASN A 213 9.13 -10.69 -19.84
N LEU A 214 9.55 -9.97 -18.80
CA LEU A 214 10.52 -10.48 -17.83
C LEU A 214 9.88 -11.63 -17.03
N ASN A 215 10.50 -12.80 -17.07
CA ASN A 215 10.09 -13.93 -16.25
C ASN A 215 10.56 -13.74 -14.80
N LEU A 216 9.72 -13.13 -13.97
CA LEU A 216 10.05 -12.84 -12.57
C LEU A 216 10.19 -14.08 -11.68
N ASN A 217 9.85 -15.28 -12.17
CA ASN A 217 10.11 -16.53 -11.46
C ASN A 217 11.53 -17.06 -11.73
N ASN A 218 12.23 -16.52 -12.73
CA ASN A 218 13.63 -16.87 -12.97
C ASN A 218 14.53 -16.14 -11.96
N LYS A 219 15.06 -16.90 -11.00
CA LYS A 219 15.96 -16.41 -9.94
C LYS A 219 17.27 -15.82 -10.48
N ASP A 220 17.74 -16.23 -11.66
CA ASP A 220 18.96 -15.68 -12.26
C ASP A 220 18.81 -14.20 -12.64
N LEU A 221 17.57 -13.76 -12.87
CA LEU A 221 17.28 -12.36 -13.18
C LEU A 221 17.26 -11.48 -11.92
N GLN A 222 17.19 -12.08 -10.74
CA GLN A 222 16.92 -11.40 -9.48
C GLN A 222 18.19 -11.08 -8.71
N HIS A 223 18.09 -10.12 -7.79
CA HIS A 223 19.12 -9.93 -6.76
C HIS A 223 19.14 -11.11 -5.80
N GLY A 224 20.29 -11.37 -5.16
CA GLY A 224 20.33 -12.24 -3.99
C GLY A 224 19.49 -11.65 -2.86
N ASP A 225 19.01 -12.50 -1.94
CA ASP A 225 18.13 -12.10 -0.83
C ASP A 225 18.68 -10.89 -0.05
N ASP A 226 20.00 -10.84 0.16
CA ASP A 226 20.75 -9.77 0.83
C ASP A 226 20.75 -8.43 0.08
N MET A 227 20.63 -8.48 -1.25
CA MET A 227 20.69 -7.33 -2.14
C MET A 227 19.31 -6.79 -2.54
N ILE A 228 18.22 -7.40 -2.07
CA ILE A 228 16.87 -6.89 -2.29
C ILE A 228 16.72 -5.53 -1.61
N ALA A 229 16.19 -4.55 -2.32
CA ALA A 229 16.06 -3.19 -1.81
C ALA A 229 14.77 -3.03 -0.99
N ILE A 230 14.90 -3.17 0.33
CA ILE A 230 13.81 -3.03 1.33
C ILE A 230 13.78 -1.66 2.05
N GLY A 231 14.68 -0.74 1.67
CA GLY A 231 14.87 0.55 2.33
C GLY A 231 16.02 0.52 3.35
N LEU A 232 16.73 1.64 3.50
CA LEU A 232 17.89 1.76 4.41
C LEU A 232 17.45 1.61 5.87
N ASP A 233 16.47 2.40 6.31
CA ASP A 233 15.88 2.32 7.65
C ASP A 233 15.44 0.89 8.02
N THR A 234 14.89 0.13 7.07
CA THR A 234 14.45 -1.25 7.28
C THR A 234 15.64 -2.19 7.45
N ARG A 235 16.69 -2.02 6.64
CA ARG A 235 17.89 -2.86 6.67
C ARG A 235 18.71 -2.60 7.94
N GLU A 236 18.80 -1.36 8.40
CA GLU A 236 19.47 -1.00 9.66
C GLU A 236 18.79 -1.72 10.84
N VAL A 237 17.45 -1.63 10.95
CA VAL A 237 16.72 -2.35 12.00
C VAL A 237 16.87 -3.87 11.88
N LEU A 238 16.91 -4.41 10.65
CA LEU A 238 17.10 -5.84 10.44
C LEU A 238 18.49 -6.31 10.91
N GLN A 239 19.51 -5.46 10.80
CA GLN A 239 20.86 -5.73 11.31
C GLN A 239 20.93 -5.58 12.84
N ASP A 240 20.28 -4.56 13.40
CA ASP A 240 20.30 -4.27 14.84
C ASP A 240 19.53 -5.30 15.68
N LEU A 241 18.50 -5.93 15.11
CA LEU A 241 17.68 -6.92 15.81
C LEU A 241 18.40 -8.27 16.03
N ASP A 242 19.65 -8.43 15.58
CA ASP A 242 20.43 -9.69 15.59
C ASP A 242 19.57 -10.89 15.17
N VAL A 243 18.66 -10.65 14.21
CA VAL A 243 17.70 -11.67 13.81
C VAL A 243 18.48 -12.77 13.13
N ASP A 244 18.16 -14.02 13.49
CA ASP A 244 18.74 -15.19 12.84
C ASP A 244 18.80 -14.98 11.31
N PRO A 245 19.90 -15.34 10.63
CA PRO A 245 20.04 -15.21 9.17
C PRO A 245 18.88 -15.83 8.38
N GLY A 246 18.16 -16.79 8.95
CA GLY A 246 16.91 -17.34 8.43
C GLY A 246 15.75 -16.33 8.37
N THR A 247 15.61 -15.45 9.35
CA THR A 247 14.55 -14.44 9.40
C THR A 247 14.84 -13.26 8.46
N GLU A 248 16.09 -12.83 8.32
CA GLU A 248 16.48 -11.85 7.29
C GLU A 248 16.15 -12.37 5.88
N LYS A 249 16.54 -13.61 5.58
CA LYS A 249 16.22 -14.26 4.30
C LYS A 249 14.71 -14.40 4.11
N LYS A 250 13.99 -14.78 5.17
CA LYS A 250 12.53 -14.92 5.13
C LYS A 250 11.85 -13.58 4.82
N PHE A 251 12.20 -12.52 5.53
CA PHE A 251 11.63 -11.19 5.32
C PHE A 251 11.96 -10.64 3.94
N SER A 252 13.19 -10.86 3.46
CA SER A 252 13.61 -10.45 2.11
C SER A 252 12.80 -11.16 1.03
N ARG A 253 12.54 -12.46 1.19
CA ARG A 253 11.68 -13.25 0.29
C ARG A 253 10.22 -12.81 0.34
N GLU A 254 9.67 -12.57 1.52
CA GLU A 254 8.29 -12.08 1.67
C GLU A 254 8.13 -10.67 1.09
N SER A 255 9.15 -9.82 1.22
CA SER A 255 9.22 -8.52 0.57
C SER A 255 9.30 -8.64 -0.96
N GLU A 256 10.10 -9.58 -1.46
CA GLU A 256 10.18 -9.94 -2.89
C GLU A 256 8.82 -10.39 -3.43
N ASP A 257 8.17 -11.32 -2.75
CA ASP A 257 6.87 -11.87 -3.15
C ASP A 257 5.77 -10.81 -3.07
N SER A 258 5.83 -9.93 -2.06
CA SER A 258 5.01 -8.73 -2.00
C SER A 258 5.22 -7.87 -3.26
N MET A 259 6.46 -7.52 -3.60
CA MET A 259 6.77 -6.71 -4.79
C MET A 259 6.37 -7.40 -6.11
N LYS A 260 6.51 -8.73 -6.22
CA LYS A 260 6.01 -9.50 -7.38
C LYS A 260 4.49 -9.50 -7.48
N LEU A 261 3.77 -9.55 -6.37
CA LEU A 261 2.32 -9.47 -6.37
C LEU A 261 1.82 -8.08 -6.75
N TRP A 262 2.58 -7.03 -6.43
CA TRP A 262 2.29 -5.68 -6.92
C TRP A 262 2.44 -5.63 -8.44
N TRP A 263 3.40 -6.39 -8.98
CA TRP A 263 3.64 -6.52 -10.40
C TRP A 263 2.56 -7.33 -11.15
N THR A 264 2.21 -8.54 -10.69
CA THR A 264 1.32 -9.47 -11.44
C THR A 264 -0.14 -9.01 -11.53
N LYS A 265 -0.51 -7.95 -10.81
CA LYS A 265 -1.89 -7.42 -10.74
C LYS A 265 -2.09 -6.06 -11.43
N CYS A 266 -1.06 -5.47 -12.04
CA CYS A 266 -1.05 -4.06 -12.52
C CYS A 266 -1.39 -3.81 -14.01
#